data_AF-A0A5J5AGH2-F1
#
_entry.id   AF-A0A5J5AGH2-F1
#
_cell.length_a   1.000
_cell.length_b   1.000
_cell.length_c   1.000
_cell.angle_alpha   90.00
_cell.angle_beta   90.00
_cell.angle_gamma   90.00
#
_symmetry.space_group_name_H-M   'P 1'
#
loop_
_entity.id
_entity.type
_entity.pdbx_description
1 polymer ?
#
loop_
_entity_poly.entity_id
_entity_poly.type
_entity_poly.pdbx_seq_one_letter_code
_entity_poly.pdbx_strand_id
1 'polypeptide(L)'
;MQHKPWGISFIDVTFTESFDVMTNYVMAWKRLTVRRAPNILTIALKRFQSGRFGKLNKRVTFPETLDLKPYMSEAGDDNDIYKLYAVVVHVDMLNASFFGHYICYTKDFCGNWYRIDDCKVTTVEF
;
A
#
# COMPACT_ATOMS: atom_id res chain seq x y z
N MET A 1 -3.34 0.47 28.95
CA MET A 1 -4.18 -0.63 28.44
C MET A 1 -4.04 -0.69 26.93
N GLN A 2 -3.64 -1.86 26.42
CA GLN A 2 -3.62 -2.35 25.03
C GLN A 2 -2.79 -1.59 23.98
N HIS A 3 -1.50 -1.95 23.90
CA HIS A 3 -0.71 -1.82 22.66
C HIS A 3 -1.27 -2.79 21.61
N LYS A 4 -1.65 -2.29 20.43
CA LYS A 4 -2.12 -3.13 19.32
C LYS A 4 -0.95 -3.70 18.51
N PRO A 5 -0.97 -5.01 18.18
CA PRO A 5 0.08 -5.67 17.42
C PRO A 5 -0.11 -5.47 15.90
N TRP A 6 0.94 -4.95 15.26
CA TRP A 6 1.55 -5.37 13.97
C TRP A 6 0.71 -5.49 12.68
N GLY A 7 1.18 -4.81 11.61
CA GLY A 7 1.15 -5.35 10.24
C GLY A 7 0.70 -4.41 9.10
N ILE A 8 1.24 -4.64 7.91
CA ILE A 8 1.05 -4.07 6.55
C ILE A 8 1.48 -5.23 5.61
N SER A 9 0.58 -6.18 5.39
CA SER A 9 0.80 -7.28 4.44
C SER A 9 -0.14 -7.10 3.26
N PHE A 10 0.39 -7.22 2.05
CA PHE A 10 -0.36 -7.06 0.81
C PHE A 10 -1.58 -8.01 0.73
N ILE A 11 -2.79 -7.47 0.56
CA ILE A 11 -3.94 -7.94 -0.24
C ILE A 11 -5.17 -7.02 0.02
N ASP A 12 -5.93 -6.78 -1.04
CA ASP A 12 -7.18 -6.02 -1.23
C ASP A 12 -7.72 -5.13 -0.10
N VAL A 13 -7.77 -3.82 -0.36
CA VAL A 13 -8.71 -2.92 0.33
C VAL A 13 -10.05 -3.10 -0.36
N THR A 14 -10.97 -3.85 0.26
CA THR A 14 -12.35 -3.96 -0.22
C THR A 14 -13.06 -2.62 0.00
N PHE A 15 -13.33 -1.90 -1.09
CA PHE A 15 -14.14 -0.68 -1.06
C PHE A 15 -15.61 -1.05 -1.27
N THR A 16 -16.49 -0.55 -0.39
CA THR A 16 -17.94 -0.65 -0.61
C THR A 16 -18.37 0.48 -1.52
N GLU A 17 -18.87 0.16 -2.71
CA GLU A 17 -19.46 1.13 -3.64
C GLU A 17 -20.98 1.02 -3.57
N SER A 18 -21.68 2.12 -3.27
CA SER A 18 -23.12 2.23 -3.43
C SER A 18 -23.41 3.10 -4.64
N PHE A 19 -24.06 2.54 -5.67
CA PHE A 19 -24.50 3.28 -6.85
C PHE A 19 -26.00 3.54 -6.77
N ASP A 20 -26.39 4.80 -6.92
CA ASP A 20 -27.78 5.17 -7.22
C ASP A 20 -27.95 5.17 -8.75
N VAL A 21 -29.01 4.55 -9.24
CA VAL A 21 -29.15 4.21 -10.66
C VAL A 21 -29.74 5.42 -11.39
N MET A 22 -28.92 6.16 -12.15
CA MET A 22 -29.39 7.25 -13.00
C MET A 22 -29.57 6.78 -14.45
N THR A 23 -30.71 7.12 -15.06
CA THR A 23 -31.17 6.64 -16.38
C THR A 23 -30.52 7.31 -17.59
N ASN A 24 -29.57 8.23 -17.40
CA ASN A 24 -28.83 8.91 -18.49
C ASN A 24 -27.34 8.91 -18.22
N TYR A 25 -26.52 8.68 -19.26
CA TYR A 25 -25.06 8.79 -19.16
C TYR A 25 -24.66 10.25 -19.03
N VAL A 26 -24.03 10.60 -17.91
CA VAL A 26 -23.51 11.93 -17.60
C VAL A 26 -22.05 11.82 -17.16
N MET A 27 -21.26 12.87 -17.40
CA MET A 27 -19.93 12.96 -16.79
C MET A 27 -20.07 13.13 -15.28
N ALA A 28 -19.37 12.30 -14.51
CA ALA A 28 -19.39 12.33 -13.06
C ALA A 28 -17.97 12.29 -12.49
N TRP A 29 -17.78 12.91 -11.32
CA TRP A 29 -16.56 12.79 -10.54
C TRP A 29 -16.73 11.78 -9.43
N LYS A 30 -15.76 10.88 -9.27
CA LYS A 30 -15.72 9.89 -8.20
C LYS A 30 -14.57 10.21 -7.25
N ARG A 31 -14.88 10.33 -5.96
CA ARG A 31 -13.90 10.46 -4.88
C ARG A 31 -14.05 9.28 -3.93
N LEU A 32 -12.92 8.68 -3.55
CA LEU A 32 -12.85 7.59 -2.59
C LEU A 32 -12.18 8.08 -1.31
N THR A 33 -12.68 7.64 -0.16
CA THR A 33 -12.16 7.96 1.18
C THR A 33 -12.15 6.70 2.02
N VAL A 34 -11.26 6.65 3.01
CA VAL A 34 -11.26 5.54 3.99
C VAL A 34 -12.35 5.81 5.02
N ARG A 35 -13.31 4.90 5.18
CA ARG A 35 -14.36 5.09 6.18
C ARG A 35 -13.84 4.91 7.60
N ARG A 36 -13.10 3.82 7.83
CA ARG A 36 -12.55 3.45 9.13
C ARG A 36 -11.15 2.87 8.95
N ALA A 37 -10.24 3.27 9.83
CA ALA A 37 -8.87 2.78 9.90
C ALA A 37 -8.83 1.27 10.21
N PRO A 38 -8.21 0.42 9.36
CA PRO A 38 -8.02 -1.01 9.65
C PRO A 38 -6.85 -1.23 10.62
N ASN A 39 -6.84 -2.32 11.39
CA ASN A 39 -5.67 -2.61 12.25
C ASN A 39 -4.37 -2.80 11.44
N ILE A 40 -4.51 -3.32 10.21
CA ILE A 40 -3.43 -3.55 9.24
C ILE A 40 -3.80 -2.79 7.96
N LEU A 41 -3.00 -1.78 7.60
CA LEU A 41 -3.24 -0.97 6.40
C LEU A 41 -2.35 -1.41 5.26
N THR A 42 -2.95 -1.75 4.13
CA THR A 42 -2.22 -2.18 2.94
C THR A 42 -2.44 -1.22 1.80
N ILE A 43 -1.35 -0.72 1.22
CA ILE A 43 -1.39 0.23 0.11
C ILE A 43 -0.75 -0.41 -1.13
N ALA A 44 -1.59 -0.75 -2.10
CA ALA A 44 -1.13 -1.24 -3.40
C ALA A 44 -0.98 -0.08 -4.39
N LEU A 45 0.24 0.14 -4.89
CA LEU A 45 0.49 1.10 -5.95
C LEU A 45 0.18 0.45 -7.30
N LYS A 46 -0.92 0.85 -7.96
CA LYS A 46 -1.27 0.41 -9.33
C LYS A 46 -0.25 0.97 -10.34
N ARG A 47 0.87 0.26 -10.53
CA ARG A 47 1.98 0.65 -11.43
C ARG A 47 1.95 -0.04 -12.79
N PHE A 48 1.12 -1.08 -12.93
CA PHE A 48 0.92 -1.79 -14.19
C PHE A 48 -0.31 -1.24 -14.88
N GLN A 49 -0.12 -0.70 -16.08
CA GLN A 49 -1.21 -0.27 -16.93
C GLN A 49 -1.39 -1.30 -18.05
N SER A 50 -2.63 -1.70 -18.31
CA SER A 50 -2.96 -2.53 -19.46
C SER A 50 -2.81 -1.68 -20.73
N GLY A 51 -1.84 -2.01 -21.60
CA GLY A 51 -1.65 -1.32 -22.89
C GLY A 51 -0.19 -1.21 -23.34
N ARG A 52 0.08 -0.31 -24.30
CA ARG A 52 1.41 -0.07 -24.90
C ARG A 52 2.39 0.71 -24.01
N PHE A 53 1.98 1.10 -22.81
CA PHE A 53 2.79 1.87 -21.88
C PHE A 53 3.27 0.95 -20.76
N GLY A 54 4.56 0.59 -20.83
CA GLY A 54 5.23 -0.22 -19.83
C GLY A 54 5.17 0.37 -18.41
N LYS A 55 5.66 -0.40 -17.44
CA LYS A 55 5.63 -0.09 -16.00
C LYS A 55 5.89 1.37 -15.68
N LEU A 56 5.04 1.96 -14.83
CA LEU A 56 5.25 3.31 -14.32
C LEU A 56 6.45 3.34 -13.36
N ASN A 57 7.63 3.63 -13.91
CA ASN A 57 8.92 3.75 -13.19
C ASN A 57 9.07 5.04 -12.38
N LYS A 58 7.96 5.69 -12.01
CA LYS A 58 8.00 6.87 -11.14
C LYS A 58 8.47 6.46 -9.75
N ARG A 59 9.54 7.10 -9.26
CA ARG A 59 9.94 6.96 -7.85
C ARG A 59 8.78 7.39 -6.97
N VAL A 60 8.38 6.52 -6.03
CA VAL A 60 7.41 6.87 -4.99
C VAL A 60 8.16 6.89 -3.69
N THR A 61 8.11 8.03 -3.03
CA THR A 61 8.57 8.19 -1.66
C THR A 61 7.36 7.95 -0.75
N PHE A 62 7.57 7.22 0.33
CA PHE A 62 6.56 6.96 1.34
C PHE A 62 7.20 7.20 2.71
N PRO A 63 6.44 7.72 3.69
CA PRO A 63 6.97 7.93 5.03
C PRO A 63 7.00 6.61 5.80
N GLU A 64 7.89 6.49 6.78
CA GLU A 64 7.86 5.36 7.73
C GLU A 64 6.65 5.45 8.65
N THR A 65 6.21 6.66 9.00
CA THR A 65 5.01 6.91 9.81
C THR A 65 3.96 7.63 8.97
N LEU A 66 2.76 7.07 8.90
CA LEU A 66 1.63 7.61 8.14
C LEU A 66 0.50 7.99 9.08
N ASP A 67 0.09 9.26 9.04
CA ASP A 67 -1.18 9.70 9.62
C ASP A 67 -2.30 9.47 8.60
N LEU A 68 -3.25 8.58 8.95
CA LEU A 68 -4.37 8.26 8.06
C LEU A 68 -5.53 9.25 8.17
N LYS A 69 -5.59 10.08 9.24
CA LYS A 69 -6.72 11.00 9.52
C LYS A 69 -7.09 11.89 8.33
N PRO A 70 -6.16 12.48 7.55
CA PRO A 70 -6.51 13.34 6.41
C PRO A 70 -7.23 12.62 5.26
N TYR A 71 -7.18 11.29 5.22
CA TYR A 71 -7.74 10.46 4.16
C TYR A 71 -9.07 9.78 4.57
N MET A 72 -9.55 10.05 5.78
CA MET A 72 -10.73 9.42 6.35
C MET A 72 -12.01 10.25 6.18
N SER A 73 -13.16 9.60 6.01
CA SER A 73 -14.46 10.27 5.90
C SER A 73 -15.17 10.49 7.22
N GLU A 74 -14.95 9.58 8.18
CA GLU A 74 -15.42 9.73 9.55
C GLU A 74 -14.25 10.21 10.42
N ALA A 75 -14.56 10.99 11.47
CA ALA A 75 -13.54 11.39 12.43
C ALA A 75 -12.95 10.12 13.08
N GLY A 76 -11.68 9.89 12.81
CA GLY A 76 -10.91 8.81 13.39
C GLY A 76 -10.67 8.98 14.88
N ASP A 77 -10.33 7.90 15.56
CA ASP A 77 -9.85 7.97 16.94
C ASP A 77 -8.44 8.62 16.97
N ASP A 78 -7.94 8.96 18.16
CA ASP A 78 -6.62 9.59 18.29
C ASP A 78 -5.43 8.71 17.86
N ASN A 79 -5.66 7.45 17.46
CA ASN A 79 -4.64 6.42 17.22
C ASN A 79 -4.52 5.94 15.76
N ASP A 80 -4.96 6.71 14.76
CA ASP A 80 -4.88 6.34 13.34
C ASP A 80 -3.49 6.59 12.71
N ILE A 81 -2.44 6.35 13.49
CA ILE A 81 -1.03 6.47 13.07
C ILE A 81 -0.48 5.08 12.77
N TYR A 82 0.02 4.90 11.55
CA TYR A 82 0.60 3.65 11.07
C TYR A 82 2.11 3.74 11.00
N LYS A 83 2.78 2.65 11.39
CA LYS A 83 4.22 2.46 11.19
C LYS A 83 4.47 1.42 10.10
N LEU A 84 5.31 1.76 9.15
CA LEU A 84 5.75 0.86 8.11
C LEU A 84 6.67 -0.20 8.71
N TYR A 85 6.35 -1.46 8.42
CA TYR A 85 7.16 -2.61 8.84
C TYR A 85 7.42 -3.58 7.68
N ALA A 86 6.80 -3.39 6.50
CA ALA A 86 7.08 -4.21 5.33
C ALA A 86 6.85 -3.46 4.01
N VAL A 87 7.67 -3.75 3.01
CA VAL A 87 7.56 -3.24 1.64
C VAL A 87 7.90 -4.35 0.66
N VAL A 88 6.97 -4.67 -0.25
CA VAL A 88 7.24 -5.57 -1.38
C VAL A 88 7.58 -4.73 -2.60
N VAL A 89 8.70 -5.07 -3.24
CA VAL A 89 9.23 -4.36 -4.39
C VAL A 89 9.31 -5.32 -5.57
N HIS A 90 8.68 -4.91 -6.68
CA HIS A 90 8.88 -5.58 -7.96
C HIS A 90 10.14 -5.02 -8.63
N VAL A 91 11.18 -5.83 -8.73
CA VAL A 91 12.42 -5.58 -9.44
C VAL A 91 12.26 -6.10 -10.86
N ASP A 92 12.16 -5.22 -11.85
CA ASP A 92 12.16 -5.67 -13.24
C ASP A 92 13.59 -5.78 -13.75
N MET A 93 13.86 -6.81 -14.55
CA MET A 93 14.95 -6.75 -15.50
C MET A 93 14.40 -6.11 -16.79
N LEU A 94 15.05 -5.04 -17.26
CA LEU A 94 14.85 -4.47 -18.60
C LEU A 94 13.46 -3.83 -18.88
N ASN A 95 12.79 -3.24 -17.88
CA ASN A 95 11.49 -2.55 -18.05
C ASN A 95 10.33 -3.43 -18.59
N ALA A 96 10.47 -4.76 -18.59
CA ALA A 96 9.41 -5.66 -19.02
C ALA A 96 8.36 -5.84 -17.91
N SER A 97 7.08 -5.59 -18.21
CA SER A 97 5.98 -5.77 -17.25
C SER A 97 5.51 -7.22 -17.10
N PHE A 98 6.05 -8.15 -17.90
CA PHE A 98 5.58 -9.55 -17.95
C PHE A 98 6.48 -10.53 -17.20
N PHE A 99 7.69 -10.12 -16.82
CA PHE A 99 8.63 -10.94 -16.07
C PHE A 99 9.43 -10.03 -15.13
N GLY A 100 9.50 -10.39 -13.87
CA GLY A 100 10.24 -9.64 -12.86
C GLY A 100 10.34 -10.43 -11.57
N HIS A 101 11.07 -9.86 -10.62
CA HIS A 101 11.42 -10.52 -9.37
C HIS A 101 10.86 -9.73 -8.20
N TYR A 102 10.18 -10.40 -7.28
CA TYR A 102 9.66 -9.75 -6.09
C TYR A 102 10.63 -9.95 -4.93
N ILE A 103 11.04 -8.84 -4.33
CA ILE A 103 11.79 -8.85 -3.07
C ILE A 103 10.96 -8.18 -1.99
N CYS A 104 11.22 -8.53 -0.73
CA CYS A 104 10.56 -7.94 0.42
C CYS A 104 11.58 -7.25 1.32
N TYR A 105 11.20 -6.11 1.89
CA TYR A 105 11.87 -5.48 3.01
C TYR A 105 10.97 -5.61 4.22
N THR A 106 11.47 -6.11 5.34
CA THR A 106 10.70 -6.24 6.58
C THR A 106 11.46 -5.67 7.77
N LYS A 107 10.73 -5.06 8.71
CA LYS A 107 11.26 -4.51 9.96
C LYS A 107 10.90 -5.45 11.11
N ASP A 108 11.89 -5.81 11.92
CA ASP A 108 11.63 -6.58 13.14
C ASP A 108 11.09 -5.70 14.29
N PHE A 109 10.84 -6.33 15.43
CA PHE A 109 10.35 -5.65 16.63
C PHE A 109 11.38 -4.73 17.30
N CYS A 110 12.68 -4.91 16.99
CA CYS A 110 13.78 -4.08 17.46
C CYS A 110 14.04 -2.87 16.54
N GLY A 111 13.38 -2.82 15.38
CA GLY A 111 13.52 -1.77 14.39
C GLY A 111 14.60 -2.03 13.32
N ASN A 112 15.16 -3.23 13.26
CA ASN A 112 16.14 -3.62 12.24
C ASN A 112 15.43 -3.98 10.94
N TRP A 113 16.01 -3.56 9.81
CA TRP A 113 15.49 -3.86 8.49
C TRP A 113 16.23 -5.03 7.83
N TYR A 114 15.45 -5.85 7.13
CA TYR A 114 15.92 -7.02 6.42
C TYR A 114 15.43 -6.98 4.99
N ARG A 115 16.34 -7.22 4.04
CA ARG A 115 16.02 -7.52 2.64
C ARG A 115 15.92 -9.03 2.49
N ILE A 116 14.78 -9.49 2.02
CA ILE A 116 14.44 -10.89 1.77
C ILE A 116 14.27 -11.07 0.27
N ASP A 117 15.09 -11.95 -0.29
CA ASP A 117 15.21 -12.25 -1.72
C ASP A 117 15.25 -13.77 -1.88
N ASP A 118 14.08 -14.36 -2.12
CA ASP A 118 13.82 -15.79 -2.04
C ASP A 118 14.36 -16.41 -0.75
N CYS A 119 15.36 -17.28 -0.84
CA CYS A 119 16.00 -17.93 0.30
C CYS A 119 17.09 -17.08 0.98
N LYS A 120 17.44 -15.92 0.41
CA LYS A 120 18.52 -15.06 0.92
C LYS A 120 17.95 -13.92 1.76
N VAL A 121 18.39 -13.86 3.01
CA VAL A 121 18.03 -12.80 3.95
C VAL A 121 19.28 -12.02 4.32
N THR A 122 19.23 -10.69 4.23
CA THR A 122 20.35 -9.80 4.58
C THR A 122 19.85 -8.60 5.36
N THR A 123 20.54 -8.20 6.43
CA THR A 123 20.29 -6.94 7.13
C THR A 123 20.65 -5.76 6.22
N VAL A 124 19.83 -4.70 6.25
CA VAL A 124 20.02 -3.48 5.45
C VAL A 124 19.71 -2.23 6.27
N GLU A 125 20.25 -1.09 5.85
CA GLU A 125 19.75 0.23 6.22
C GLU A 125 18.70 0.67 5.20
N PHE A 126 17.58 1.24 5.65
CA PHE A 126 16.41 1.53 4.83
C PHE A 126 16.07 3.02 4.84
#